data_AF-A0A962T9I4-F1
#
_entry.id   AF-A0A962T9I4-F1
#
_cell.length_a   1.000
_cell.length_b   1.000
_cell.length_c   1.000
_cell.angle_alpha   90.00
_cell.angle_beta   90.00
_cell.angle_gamma   90.00
#
_symmetry.space_group_name_H-M   'P 1'
#
loop_
_entity.id
_entity.type
_entity.pdbx_description
1 polymer ?
#
loop_
_entity_poly.entity_id
_entity_poly.type
_entity_poly.pdbx_seq_one_letter_code
_entity_poly.pdbx_strand_id
1 'polypeptide(L)'
;MREARRHPRIGYRLAVDVFCGNETTRRQCHTQDIGLGGLFAVGGQCLQREDEVQVELGPPGPGTLHLTGRVARVNANGAGVQFVGNSAATIEVLTALIEPKWDGQNLLDGIISIAPWYRQNDLAGWMRLTSLVSDWQKLTQH
;
A
#
# COMPACT_ATOMS: atom_id res chain seq x y z
N MET A 1 26.56 5.26 -9.95
CA MET A 1 25.41 5.89 -9.28
C MET A 1 25.25 5.24 -7.92
N ARG A 2 25.46 5.96 -6.80
CA ARG A 2 25.27 5.40 -5.46
C ARG A 2 23.78 5.42 -5.14
N GLU A 3 23.21 4.26 -4.83
CA GLU A 3 21.81 4.14 -4.43
C GLU A 3 21.63 4.84 -3.07
N ALA A 4 21.01 6.03 -3.07
CA ALA A 4 20.84 6.85 -1.87
C ALA A 4 19.72 6.32 -0.93
N ARG A 5 19.04 5.24 -1.32
CA ARG A 5 17.87 4.70 -0.63
C ARG A 5 18.32 3.62 0.35
N ARG A 6 17.78 3.67 1.57
CA ARG A 6 18.06 2.70 2.63
C ARG A 6 17.22 1.42 2.53
N HIS A 7 16.09 1.47 1.83
CA HIS A 7 15.17 0.35 1.69
C HIS A 7 14.77 0.16 0.22
N PRO A 8 14.66 -1.10 -0.27
CA PRO A 8 14.07 -1.39 -1.57
C PRO A 8 12.61 -0.92 -1.60
N ARG A 9 12.12 -0.59 -2.79
CA ARG A 9 10.73 -0.20 -3.02
C ARG A 9 10.13 -1.09 -4.09
N ILE A 10 8.88 -1.47 -3.90
CA ILE A 10 8.09 -2.17 -4.89
C ILE A 10 7.16 -1.18 -5.59
N GLY A 11 7.00 -1.34 -6.91
CA GLY A 11 5.95 -0.68 -7.66
C GLY A 11 4.63 -1.34 -7.30
N TYR A 12 3.77 -0.63 -6.59
CA TYR A 12 2.51 -1.19 -6.11
C TYR A 12 1.47 -0.09 -6.07
N ARG A 13 0.31 -0.30 -6.70
CA ARG A 13 -0.78 0.66 -6.80
C ARG A 13 -1.85 0.36 -5.75
N LEU A 14 -1.59 0.77 -4.53
CA LEU A 14 -2.49 0.57 -3.39
C LEU A 14 -3.26 1.86 -3.10
N ALA A 15 -4.56 1.74 -2.83
CA ALA A 15 -5.35 2.88 -2.40
C ALA A 15 -4.92 3.28 -0.98
N VAL A 16 -4.64 4.57 -0.79
CA VAL A 16 -4.21 5.13 0.49
C VAL A 16 -4.98 6.40 0.78
N ASP A 17 -5.20 6.70 2.05
CA ASP A 17 -5.60 8.05 2.43
C ASP A 17 -4.43 8.77 3.04
N VAL A 18 -4.26 10.03 2.64
CA VAL A 18 -3.30 10.94 3.25
C VAL A 18 -4.04 12.11 3.86
N PHE A 19 -3.71 12.42 5.10
CA PHE A 19 -4.32 13.50 5.85
C PHE A 19 -3.42 14.72 5.82
N CYS A 20 -3.92 15.81 5.24
CA CYS A 20 -3.25 17.10 5.12
C CYS A 20 -3.66 18.05 6.26
N GLY A 21 -2.74 18.91 6.71
CA GLY A 21 -3.02 20.05 7.60
C GLY A 21 -3.66 19.66 8.94
N ASN A 22 -2.86 19.09 9.85
CA ASN A 22 -3.30 18.62 11.18
C ASN A 22 -4.58 17.77 11.13
N GLU A 23 -4.62 16.81 10.20
CA GLU A 23 -5.70 15.81 10.09
C GLU A 23 -7.07 16.33 9.62
N THR A 24 -7.19 17.61 9.25
CA THR A 24 -8.50 18.18 8.87
C THR A 24 -8.96 17.79 7.46
N THR A 25 -8.03 17.48 6.56
CA THR A 25 -8.36 17.18 5.16
C THR A 25 -7.88 15.79 4.75
N ARG A 26 -8.81 14.84 4.62
CA ARG A 26 -8.54 13.50 4.08
C ARG A 26 -8.51 13.54 2.55
N ARG A 27 -7.45 13.02 1.94
CA ARG A 27 -7.37 12.81 0.48
C ARG A 27 -7.20 11.35 0.14
N GLN A 28 -8.06 10.86 -0.74
CA GLN A 28 -7.91 9.55 -1.35
C GLN A 28 -6.84 9.63 -2.44
N CYS A 29 -5.79 8.84 -2.27
CA CYS A 29 -4.61 8.78 -3.12
C CYS A 29 -4.35 7.32 -3.53
N HIS A 30 -3.33 7.12 -4.36
CA HIS A 30 -2.77 5.79 -4.55
C HIS A 30 -1.25 5.82 -4.50
N THR A 31 -0.64 4.72 -4.07
CA THR A 31 0.80 4.59 -4.13
C THR A 31 1.26 4.41 -5.57
N GLN A 32 2.36 5.06 -5.94
CA GLN A 32 3.15 4.68 -7.11
C GLN A 32 4.17 3.61 -6.72
N ASP A 33 4.81 3.82 -5.58
CA ASP A 33 5.76 2.91 -4.97
C ASP A 33 5.61 2.95 -3.44
N ILE A 34 6.02 1.86 -2.79
CA ILE A 34 6.03 1.73 -1.34
C ILE A 34 7.24 0.88 -0.91
N GLY A 35 7.81 1.21 0.24
CA GLY A 35 8.86 0.47 0.92
C GLY A 35 8.78 0.73 2.42
N LEU A 36 9.58 0.01 3.22
CA LEU A 36 9.59 0.18 4.68
C LEU A 36 9.98 1.60 5.13
N GLY A 37 10.72 2.34 4.30
CA GLY A 37 11.11 3.72 4.59
C GLY A 37 10.12 4.79 4.15
N GLY A 38 9.06 4.43 3.41
CA GLY A 38 8.11 5.42 2.90
C GLY A 38 7.45 5.02 1.58
N LEU A 39 6.56 5.89 1.10
CA LEU A 39 5.81 5.71 -0.14
C LEU A 39 5.87 6.94 -1.03
N PHE A 40 5.39 6.80 -2.26
CA PHE A 40 5.04 7.93 -3.11
C PHE A 40 3.53 7.95 -3.35
N ALA A 41 2.83 8.97 -2.83
CA ALA A 41 1.39 9.14 -2.93
C ALA A 41 1.03 10.03 -4.12
N VAL A 42 0.40 9.46 -5.13
CA VAL A 42 -0.16 10.18 -6.29
C VAL A 42 -1.55 10.69 -5.94
N GLY A 43 -1.84 11.96 -6.27
CA GLY A 43 -3.08 12.64 -5.87
C GLY A 43 -2.97 13.42 -4.55
N GLY A 44 -1.77 13.45 -3.95
CA GLY A 44 -1.49 14.19 -2.71
C GLY A 44 -1.13 15.66 -2.92
N GLN A 45 -1.79 16.38 -3.84
CA GLN A 45 -1.39 17.77 -4.17
C GLN A 45 -1.60 18.78 -3.02
N CYS A 46 -2.30 18.42 -1.93
CA CYS A 46 -2.40 19.27 -0.74
C CYS A 46 -1.18 19.24 0.18
N LEU A 47 -0.19 18.40 -0.13
CA LEU A 47 0.98 18.17 0.72
C LEU A 47 2.08 19.19 0.42
N GLN A 48 2.67 19.72 1.48
CA GLN A 48 3.86 20.56 1.42
C GLN A 48 5.05 19.83 1.99
N ARG A 49 6.26 20.27 1.61
CA ARG A 49 7.50 19.68 2.12
C ARG A 49 7.61 19.92 3.62
N GLU A 50 8.13 18.91 4.34
CA GLU A 50 8.26 18.86 5.81
C GLU A 50 6.93 18.72 6.59
N ASP A 51 5.77 18.67 5.91
CA ASP A 51 4.50 18.37 6.58
C ASP A 51 4.55 17.01 7.27
N GLU A 52 4.06 16.96 8.51
CA GLU A 52 3.73 15.72 9.19
C GLU A 52 2.35 15.26 8.76
N VAL A 53 2.25 13.99 8.39
CA VAL A 53 1.05 13.41 7.77
C VAL A 53 0.72 12.08 8.40
N GLN A 54 -0.58 11.80 8.52
CA GLN A 54 -1.07 10.44 8.72
C GLN A 54 -1.39 9.80 7.37
N VAL A 55 -0.99 8.55 7.22
CA VAL A 55 -1.25 7.71 6.05
C VAL A 55 -2.04 6.49 6.49
N GLU A 56 -3.17 6.25 5.84
CA GLU A 56 -4.00 5.07 6.07
C GLU A 56 -3.93 4.12 4.87
N LEU A 57 -3.61 2.86 5.16
CA LEU A 57 -3.57 1.76 4.19
C LEU A 57 -4.67 0.75 4.53
N GLY A 58 -5.36 0.26 3.50
CA GLY A 58 -6.44 -0.71 3.63
C GLY A 58 -7.84 -0.09 3.73
N PRO A 59 -8.86 -0.94 3.99
CA PRO A 59 -10.25 -0.52 4.18
C PRO A 59 -10.41 0.21 5.51
N PRO A 60 -11.33 1.20 5.58
CA PRO A 60 -11.59 1.93 6.82
C PRO A 60 -12.16 1.00 7.90
N GLY A 61 -11.60 1.05 9.12
CA GLY A 61 -12.08 0.29 10.27
C GLY A 61 -10.95 -0.34 11.10
N PRO A 62 -11.26 -1.38 11.90
CA PRO A 62 -10.31 -1.99 12.86
C PRO A 62 -9.06 -2.64 12.23
N GLY A 63 -9.02 -2.80 10.91
CA GLY A 63 -7.88 -3.35 10.16
C GLY A 63 -7.11 -2.31 9.35
N THR A 64 -7.45 -1.02 9.46
CA THR A 64 -6.71 0.05 8.78
C THR A 64 -5.32 0.16 9.40
N LEU A 65 -4.30 0.13 8.54
CA LEU A 65 -2.93 0.38 8.98
C LEU A 65 -2.68 1.89 8.96
N HIS A 66 -2.42 2.45 10.13
CA HIS A 66 -2.07 3.87 10.31
C HIS A 66 -0.56 4.02 10.38
N LEU A 67 -0.02 4.89 9.52
CA LEU A 67 1.40 5.22 9.47
C LEU A 67 1.57 6.73 9.61
N THR A 68 2.43 7.13 10.53
CA THR A 68 2.91 8.50 10.61
C THR A 68 4.07 8.70 9.62
N GLY A 69 4.03 9.81 8.90
CA GLY A 69 5.02 10.15 7.90
C GLY A 69 5.36 11.63 7.88
N ARG A 70 6.44 11.95 7.18
CA ARG A 70 6.86 13.31 6.86
C ARG A 70 7.08 13.46 5.36
N VAL A 71 6.60 14.54 4.78
CA VAL A 71 6.74 14.80 3.34
C VAL A 71 8.18 15.19 3.01
N ALA A 72 8.91 14.32 2.34
CA ALA A 72 10.31 14.55 1.96
C ALA A 72 10.44 15.32 0.63
N ARG A 73 9.47 15.15 -0.28
CA ARG A 73 9.44 15.83 -1.58
C ARG A 73 8.02 15.93 -2.13
N VAL A 74 7.77 16.93 -2.96
CA VAL A 74 6.50 17.14 -3.68
C VAL A 74 6.80 17.38 -5.15
N ASN A 75 5.92 16.93 -6.03
CA ASN A 75 5.91 17.28 -7.45
C ASN A 75 4.47 17.50 -7.94
N ALA A 76 4.29 17.78 -9.24
CA ALA A 76 2.97 18.04 -9.83
C ALA A 76 1.96 16.90 -9.66
N ASN A 77 2.43 15.66 -9.50
CA ASN A 77 1.59 14.46 -9.45
C ASN A 77 1.29 14.00 -8.03
N GLY A 78 2.07 14.43 -7.04
CA GLY A 78 1.94 13.95 -5.66
C GLY A 78 3.17 14.19 -4.80
N ALA A 79 3.33 13.38 -3.77
CA ALA A 79 4.36 13.57 -2.76
C ALA A 79 5.07 12.27 -2.36
N GLY A 80 6.37 12.38 -2.10
CA GLY A 80 7.14 11.34 -1.45
C GLY A 80 7.06 11.52 0.07
N VAL A 81 6.49 10.53 0.74
CA VAL A 81 6.34 10.49 2.20
C VAL A 81 7.36 9.53 2.78
N GLN A 82 8.11 9.97 3.78
CA GLN A 82 9.00 9.14 4.58
C GLN A 82 8.28 8.72 5.86
N PHE A 83 8.29 7.43 6.20
CA PHE A 83 7.69 6.98 7.46
C PHE A 83 8.59 7.34 8.65
N VAL A 84 8.00 7.92 9.71
CA VAL A 84 8.71 8.38 10.90
C VAL A 84 7.89 8.11 12.16
N GLY A 85 8.53 7.69 13.26
CA GLY A 85 7.87 7.53 14.56
C GLY A 85 6.92 6.33 14.70
N ASN A 86 6.86 5.42 13.72
CA ASN A 86 5.99 4.25 13.78
C ASN A 86 6.52 3.17 14.73
N SER A 87 5.61 2.46 15.39
CA SER A 87 5.95 1.35 16.28
C SER A 87 6.50 0.13 15.50
N ALA A 88 7.27 -0.74 16.17
CA ALA A 88 7.76 -1.98 15.57
C ALA A 88 6.61 -2.86 15.03
N ALA A 89 5.52 -3.00 15.79
CA ALA A 89 4.34 -3.75 15.37
C ALA A 89 3.71 -3.19 14.08
N THR A 90 3.62 -1.86 13.96
CA THR A 90 3.13 -1.19 12.75
C THR A 90 4.02 -1.52 11.54
N ILE A 91 5.34 -1.53 11.72
CA ILE A 91 6.31 -1.84 10.67
C ILE A 91 6.28 -3.33 10.30
N GLU A 92 6.05 -4.23 11.25
CA GLU A 92 5.87 -5.66 10.97
C GLU A 92 4.65 -5.91 10.08
N VAL A 93 3.53 -5.25 10.37
CA VAL A 93 2.33 -5.31 9.52
C VAL A 93 2.61 -4.76 8.11
N LEU A 94 3.32 -3.63 8.01
CA LEU A 94 3.76 -3.08 6.72
C LEU A 94 4.70 -4.04 5.98
N THR A 95 5.57 -4.74 6.69
CA THR A 95 6.48 -5.74 6.12
C THR A 95 5.69 -6.90 5.52
N ALA A 96 4.70 -7.43 6.23
CA ALA A 96 3.83 -8.48 5.72
C ALA A 96 3.05 -8.05 4.46
N LEU A 97 2.73 -6.77 4.32
CA LEU A 97 2.10 -6.20 3.13
C LEU A 97 3.05 -6.10 1.94
N ILE A 98 4.29 -5.63 2.15
CA ILE A 98 5.26 -5.36 1.09
C ILE A 98 5.98 -6.65 0.65
N GLU A 99 6.17 -7.57 1.60
CA GLU A 99 6.87 -8.83 1.41
C GLU A 99 5.97 -10.00 1.83
N PRO A 100 4.87 -10.26 1.10
CA PRO A 100 3.99 -11.38 1.40
C PRO A 100 4.79 -12.69 1.27
N LYS A 101 4.75 -13.53 2.32
CA LYS A 101 5.47 -14.82 2.39
C LYS A 101 4.85 -15.92 1.52
N TRP A 102 4.04 -15.56 0.53
CA TRP A 102 3.35 -16.51 -0.32
C TRP A 102 4.32 -17.10 -1.34
N ASP A 103 4.41 -18.43 -1.38
CA ASP A 103 5.33 -19.20 -2.21
C ASP A 103 4.87 -19.41 -3.65
N GLY A 104 3.68 -18.89 -4.00
CA GLY A 104 3.10 -19.00 -5.33
C GLY A 104 2.38 -20.33 -5.60
N GLN A 105 2.40 -21.30 -4.68
CA GLN A 105 1.84 -22.63 -4.94
C GLN A 105 0.32 -22.66 -4.86
N ASN A 106 -0.25 -21.95 -3.89
CA ASN A 106 -1.69 -21.91 -3.68
C ASN A 106 -2.23 -20.49 -3.85
N LEU A 107 -2.89 -20.24 -4.99
CA LEU A 107 -3.46 -18.93 -5.33
C LEU A 107 -4.40 -18.40 -4.23
N LEU A 108 -5.19 -19.27 -3.59
CA LEU A 108 -6.09 -18.92 -2.49
C LEU A 108 -5.35 -18.32 -1.30
N ASP A 109 -4.20 -18.88 -0.95
CA ASP A 109 -3.39 -18.36 0.16
C ASP A 109 -2.83 -16.96 -0.17
N GLY A 110 -2.43 -16.75 -1.42
CA GLY A 110 -2.03 -15.44 -1.93
C GLY A 110 -3.17 -14.42 -1.85
N ILE A 111 -4.37 -14.78 -2.30
CA ILE A 111 -5.55 -13.90 -2.23
C ILE A 111 -5.93 -13.58 -0.80
N ILE A 112 -5.98 -14.57 0.09
CA ILE A 112 -6.32 -14.35 1.50
C ILE A 112 -5.31 -13.41 2.16
N SER A 113 -4.03 -13.52 1.80
CA SER A 113 -2.99 -12.63 2.35
C SER A 113 -3.11 -11.18 1.89
N ILE A 114 -3.66 -10.93 0.69
CA ILE A 114 -3.68 -9.62 0.04
C ILE A 114 -5.07 -8.95 0.10
N ALA A 115 -6.16 -9.73 0.10
CA ALA A 115 -7.54 -9.25 0.04
C ALA A 115 -7.90 -8.22 1.13
N PRO A 116 -7.44 -8.34 2.40
CA PRO A 116 -7.74 -7.36 3.43
C PRO A 116 -7.26 -5.94 3.11
N TRP A 117 -6.34 -5.77 2.16
CA TRP A 117 -5.77 -4.46 1.81
C TRP A 117 -6.55 -3.73 0.71
N TYR A 118 -7.49 -4.39 0.04
CA TYR A 118 -8.24 -3.82 -1.07
C TYR A 118 -9.59 -3.27 -0.62
N ARG A 119 -9.83 -2.00 -0.93
CA ARG A 119 -11.05 -1.27 -0.52
C ARG A 119 -12.32 -1.67 -1.28
N GLN A 120 -12.22 -2.34 -2.43
CA GLN A 120 -13.30 -2.38 -3.42
C GLN A 120 -13.80 -3.76 -3.85
N ASN A 121 -13.41 -4.86 -3.22
CA ASN A 121 -13.94 -6.17 -3.61
C ASN A 121 -14.27 -7.00 -2.39
N ASP A 122 -15.51 -7.49 -2.33
CA ASP A 122 -15.88 -8.54 -1.40
C ASP A 122 -15.04 -9.79 -1.70
N LEU A 123 -14.84 -10.62 -0.68
CA LEU A 123 -14.11 -11.89 -0.83
C LEU A 123 -14.71 -12.75 -1.96
N ALA A 124 -16.03 -12.63 -2.19
CA ALA A 124 -16.72 -13.32 -3.27
C ALA A 124 -16.23 -12.91 -4.67
N GLY A 125 -15.96 -11.62 -4.91
CA GLY A 125 -15.38 -11.11 -6.15
C GLY A 125 -13.98 -11.68 -6.39
N TRP A 126 -13.16 -11.73 -5.35
CA TRP A 126 -11.83 -12.36 -5.43
C TRP A 126 -11.91 -13.86 -5.69
N MET A 127 -12.82 -14.58 -5.02
CA MET A 127 -13.04 -16.00 -5.27
C MET A 127 -13.51 -16.28 -6.70
N ARG A 128 -14.37 -15.42 -7.27
CA ARG A 128 -14.82 -15.55 -8.67
C ARG A 128 -13.68 -15.33 -9.66
N LEU A 129 -12.89 -14.27 -9.48
CA LEU A 129 -11.73 -14.01 -10.34
C LEU A 129 -10.72 -15.15 -10.30
N THR A 130 -10.61 -15.83 -9.17
CA THR A 130 -9.55 -16.81 -8.95
C THR A 130 -9.97 -18.20 -9.38
N SER A 131 -11.27 -18.50 -9.32
CA SER A 131 -11.88 -19.58 -10.10
C SER A 131 -11.62 -19.39 -11.60
N LEU A 132 -11.91 -18.20 -12.16
CA LEU A 132 -11.72 -17.92 -13.59
C LEU A 132 -10.25 -18.08 -14.03
N VAL A 133 -9.30 -17.58 -13.24
CA VAL A 133 -7.85 -17.74 -13.52
C VAL A 133 -7.41 -19.20 -13.40
N SER A 134 -7.90 -19.93 -12.38
CA SER A 134 -7.58 -21.35 -12.21
C SER A 134 -8.12 -22.19 -13.36
N ASP A 135 -9.33 -21.91 -13.83
CA ASP A 135 -9.94 -22.59 -14.96
C ASP A 135 -9.21 -22.26 -16.26
N TRP A 136 -8.75 -21.02 -16.44
CA TRP A 136 -7.93 -20.64 -17.59
C TRP A 136 -6.54 -21.30 -17.59
N GLN A 137 -5.87 -21.41 -16.45
CA GLN A 137 -4.60 -22.16 -16.34
C GLN A 137 -4.77 -23.63 -16.73
N LYS A 138 -5.85 -24.27 -16.30
CA LYS A 138 -6.16 -25.66 -16.70
C LYS A 138 -6.39 -25.77 -18.21
N LEU A 139 -7.01 -24.78 -18.84
CA LEU A 139 -7.25 -24.75 -20.28
C LEU A 139 -6.01 -24.46 -21.13
N THR A 140 -4.98 -23.83 -20.57
CA THR A 140 -3.75 -23.43 -21.27
C THR A 140 -2.57 -24.35 -21.04
N GLN A 141 -2.69 -25.34 -20.14
CA GLN A 141 -1.70 -26.39 -19.92
C GLN A 141 -1.89 -27.63 -20.83
N HIS A 142 -2.66 -27.48 -21.92
CA HIS A 142 -2.82 -28.49 -22.97
C HIS A 142 -2.16 -28.08 -24.28
#